data_AF-A0A0J5P7W8-F1
#
_entry.id   AF-A0A0J5P7W8-F1
#
_cell.length_a   1.000
_cell.length_b   1.000
_cell.length_c   1.000
_cell.angle_alpha   90.00
_cell.angle_beta   90.00
_cell.angle_gamma   90.00
#
_symmetry.space_group_name_H-M   'P 1'
#
loop_
_entity.id
_entity.type
_entity.pdbx_description
1 polymer ?
#
loop_
_entity_poly.entity_id
_entity_poly.type
_entity_poly.pdbx_seq_one_letter_code
_entity_poly.pdbx_strand_id
1 'polypeptide(L)'
;ARIEKHKTLRMYREISQMLDIHYPGFWDGVTDEKVKLAWMEKAHQIAKKYYAPPLARGEISMMAHICSIIGLDFETNPKFQFVVDKLKNDEYGTSNTSISIIDYLRFELLRKDYDIGGIHYNTWSLKDTQEGFPPITRYIPDFYTEAKPQNPNENVYKIYKNTVLNKVRK
;
A
#
# COMPACT_ATOMS: atom_id res chain seq x y z
N ALA A 1 19.54 0.05 -20.48
CA ALA A 1 20.04 1.27 -19.83
C ALA A 1 19.09 2.48 -19.91
N ARG A 2 19.11 3.35 -20.94
CA ARG A 2 18.31 4.61 -20.96
C ARG A 2 16.79 4.37 -21.05
N ILE A 3 16.35 3.40 -21.85
CA ILE A 3 14.93 3.04 -22.01
C ILE A 3 14.34 2.47 -20.71
N GLU A 4 15.10 1.62 -19.99
CA GLU A 4 14.68 1.08 -18.68
C GLU A 4 14.61 2.20 -17.64
N LYS A 5 15.59 3.10 -17.59
CA LYS A 5 15.55 4.26 -16.69
C LYS A 5 14.31 5.13 -16.94
N HIS A 6 13.95 5.40 -18.20
CA HIS A 6 12.72 6.14 -18.51
C HIS A 6 11.45 5.39 -18.08
N LYS A 7 11.39 4.07 -18.28
CA LYS A 7 10.25 3.24 -17.82
C LYS A 7 10.12 3.25 -16.29
N THR A 8 11.23 3.11 -15.57
CA THR A 8 11.24 3.18 -14.10
C THR A 8 10.79 4.54 -13.59
N LEU A 9 11.30 5.63 -14.17
CA LEU A 9 10.89 6.99 -13.78
C LEU A 9 9.40 7.24 -14.06
N ARG A 10 8.88 6.75 -15.18
CA ARG A 10 7.44 6.82 -15.48
C ARG A 10 6.63 6.08 -14.43
N MET A 11 7.02 4.84 -14.10
CA MET A 11 6.36 4.05 -13.06
C MET A 11 6.39 4.75 -11.70
N TYR A 12 7.52 5.35 -11.31
CA TYR A 12 7.60 6.10 -10.06
C TYR A 12 6.65 7.29 -10.02
N ARG A 13 6.51 8.03 -11.13
CA ARG A 13 5.52 9.13 -11.22
C ARG A 13 4.10 8.62 -11.05
N GLU A 14 3.76 7.52 -11.73
CA GLU A 14 2.41 6.92 -11.64
C GLU A 14 2.10 6.43 -10.21
N ILE A 15 3.08 5.80 -9.54
CA ILE A 15 2.92 5.37 -8.14
C ILE A 15 2.88 6.59 -7.21
N SER A 16 3.67 7.63 -7.45
CA SER A 16 3.62 8.87 -6.67
C SER A 16 2.24 9.54 -6.74
N GLN A 17 1.62 9.56 -7.93
CA GLN A 17 0.23 10.03 -8.12
C GLN A 17 -0.80 9.11 -7.47
N MET A 18 -0.56 7.79 -7.46
CA MET A 18 -1.39 6.85 -6.73
C MET A 18 -1.39 7.19 -5.23
N LEU A 19 -0.23 7.52 -4.64
CA LEU A 19 -0.13 7.90 -3.22
C LEU A 19 -0.91 9.19 -2.92
N ASP A 20 -0.88 10.20 -3.80
CA ASP A 20 -1.71 11.42 -3.68
C ASP A 20 -3.21 11.11 -3.55
N ILE A 21 -3.68 10.10 -4.30
CA ILE A 21 -5.10 9.71 -4.32
C ILE A 21 -5.46 8.85 -3.10
N HIS A 22 -4.59 7.92 -2.72
CA HIS A 22 -4.88 6.96 -1.64
C HIS A 22 -4.68 7.56 -0.25
N TYR A 23 -3.81 8.57 -0.14
CA TYR A 23 -3.45 9.25 1.10
C TYR A 23 -3.40 10.77 0.86
N PRO A 24 -4.56 11.45 0.82
CA PRO A 24 -4.60 12.89 0.63
C PRO A 24 -3.71 13.61 1.65
N GLY A 25 -2.86 14.52 1.17
CA GLY A 25 -1.89 15.25 1.98
C GLY A 25 -0.52 14.59 2.11
N PHE A 26 -0.32 13.40 1.52
CA PHE A 26 0.97 12.68 1.62
C PHE A 26 2.17 13.50 1.09
N TRP A 27 1.97 14.30 0.05
CA TRP A 27 2.98 15.20 -0.50
C TRP A 27 2.79 16.67 -0.09
N ASP A 28 2.10 16.95 1.00
CA ASP A 28 1.91 18.33 1.47
C ASP A 28 3.26 19.01 1.71
N GLY A 29 3.42 20.20 1.13
CA GLY A 29 4.67 20.95 1.15
C GLY A 29 5.78 20.43 0.22
N VAL A 30 5.57 19.31 -0.50
CA VAL A 30 6.54 18.74 -1.45
C VAL A 30 6.15 19.09 -2.89
N THR A 31 6.75 20.16 -3.41
CA THR A 31 6.52 20.65 -4.78
C THR A 31 7.55 20.14 -5.79
N ASP A 32 8.75 19.76 -5.36
CA ASP A 32 9.82 19.29 -6.25
C ASP A 32 9.60 17.81 -6.62
N GLU A 33 9.41 17.55 -7.92
CA GLU A 33 9.30 16.19 -8.47
C GLU A 33 10.52 15.32 -8.12
N LYS A 34 11.72 15.88 -8.06
CA LYS A 34 12.93 15.13 -7.73
C LYS A 34 12.87 14.52 -6.33
N VAL A 35 12.25 15.23 -5.38
CA VAL A 35 12.06 14.72 -4.01
C VAL A 35 11.10 13.53 -4.02
N LYS A 36 9.97 13.63 -4.75
CA LYS A 36 9.02 12.52 -4.89
C LYS A 36 9.67 11.30 -5.55
N LEU A 37 10.46 11.51 -6.60
CA LEU A 37 11.18 10.44 -7.30
C LEU A 37 12.26 9.79 -6.43
N ALA A 38 12.99 10.58 -5.63
CA ALA A 38 13.99 10.06 -4.70
C ALA A 38 13.33 9.23 -3.58
N TRP A 39 12.16 9.66 -3.09
CA TRP A 39 11.37 8.87 -2.14
C TRP A 39 10.92 7.54 -2.75
N MET A 40 10.40 7.58 -3.99
CA MET A 40 9.99 6.37 -4.71
C MET A 40 11.16 5.41 -4.97
N GLU A 41 12.35 5.94 -5.25
CA GLU A 41 13.55 5.14 -5.38
C GLU A 41 13.89 4.41 -4.07
N LYS A 42 13.81 5.10 -2.92
CA LYS A 42 14.02 4.47 -1.60
C LYS A 42 12.99 3.37 -1.34
N ALA A 43 11.70 3.63 -1.57
CA ALA A 43 10.66 2.61 -1.42
C ALA A 43 10.91 1.39 -2.32
N HIS A 44 11.37 1.60 -3.56
CA HIS A 44 11.75 0.50 -4.45
C HIS A 44 12.99 -0.25 -3.95
N GLN A 45 14.00 0.41 -3.38
CA GLN A 45 15.13 -0.32 -2.78
C GLN A 45 14.71 -1.17 -1.57
N ILE A 46 13.74 -0.70 -0.78
CA ILE A 46 13.17 -1.52 0.29
C ILE A 46 12.44 -2.73 -0.30
N ALA A 47 11.63 -2.54 -1.35
CA ALA A 47 10.91 -3.62 -2.00
C ALA A 47 11.86 -4.76 -2.46
N LYS A 48 13.03 -4.42 -3.01
CA LYS A 48 14.02 -5.42 -3.45
C LYS A 48 14.56 -6.32 -2.34
N LYS A 49 14.43 -5.93 -1.07
CA LYS A 49 14.85 -6.76 0.07
C LYS A 49 13.85 -7.88 0.36
N TYR A 50 12.59 -7.70 -0.05
CA TYR A 50 11.48 -8.56 0.35
C TYR A 50 10.81 -9.30 -0.81
N TYR A 51 10.94 -8.82 -2.05
CA TYR A 51 10.35 -9.47 -3.23
C TYR A 51 11.41 -10.03 -4.16
N ALA A 52 11.12 -11.17 -4.78
CA ALA A 52 12.01 -11.82 -5.73
C ALA A 52 12.10 -11.02 -7.04
N PRO A 53 13.30 -10.85 -7.62
CA PRO A 53 13.45 -10.23 -8.93
C PRO A 53 12.95 -11.16 -10.06
N PRO A 54 12.45 -10.60 -11.18
CA PRO A 54 12.29 -9.17 -11.45
C PRO A 54 11.04 -8.59 -10.78
N LEU A 55 11.19 -7.43 -10.12
CA LEU A 55 10.07 -6.80 -9.43
C LEU A 55 8.98 -6.32 -10.40
N ALA A 56 7.76 -6.78 -10.17
CA ALA A 56 6.57 -6.27 -10.82
C ALA A 56 6.16 -4.90 -10.26
N ARG A 57 5.48 -4.09 -11.08
CA ARG A 57 4.89 -2.82 -10.64
C ARG A 57 4.04 -2.96 -9.38
N GLY A 58 3.33 -4.09 -9.23
CA GLY A 58 2.46 -4.38 -8.09
C GLY A 58 3.22 -4.39 -6.76
N GLU A 59 4.34 -5.10 -6.69
CA GLU A 59 5.19 -5.22 -5.49
C GLU A 59 5.78 -3.86 -5.09
N ILE A 60 6.23 -3.07 -6.07
CA ILE A 60 6.72 -1.71 -5.83
C ILE A 60 5.60 -0.81 -5.32
N SER A 61 4.39 -0.96 -5.85
CA SER A 61 3.22 -0.20 -5.39
C SER A 61 2.82 -0.59 -3.96
N MET A 62 2.85 -1.88 -3.63
CA MET A 62 2.56 -2.39 -2.29
C MET A 62 3.56 -1.87 -1.26
N MET A 63 4.86 -1.94 -1.56
CA MET A 63 5.87 -1.38 -0.66
C MET A 63 5.71 0.12 -0.49
N ALA A 64 5.37 0.85 -1.56
CA ALA A 64 5.08 2.27 -1.48
C ALA A 64 3.86 2.56 -0.58
N HIS A 65 2.80 1.75 -0.64
CA HIS A 65 1.68 1.86 0.31
C HIS A 65 2.12 1.64 1.76
N ILE A 66 2.89 0.59 2.04
CA ILE A 66 3.39 0.32 3.39
C ILE A 66 4.22 1.52 3.88
N CYS A 67 5.23 1.92 3.12
CA CYS A 67 6.12 3.03 3.47
C CYS A 67 5.39 4.37 3.62
N SER A 68 4.28 4.58 2.90
CA SER A 68 3.49 5.81 3.03
C SER A 68 2.72 5.90 4.34
N ILE A 69 2.39 4.76 4.98
CA ILE A 69 1.66 4.75 6.25
C ILE A 69 2.63 4.77 7.44
N ILE A 70 3.72 4.00 7.37
CA ILE A 70 4.61 3.76 8.52
C ILE A 70 6.03 4.30 8.36
N GLY A 71 6.32 5.00 7.26
CA GLY A 71 7.63 5.60 6.97
C GLY A 71 8.58 4.67 6.20
N LEU A 72 9.59 5.27 5.55
CA LEU A 72 10.66 4.55 4.85
C LEU A 72 11.65 3.86 5.82
N ASP A 73 11.64 4.25 7.08
CA ASP A 73 12.51 3.78 8.15
C ASP A 73 11.82 2.73 9.04
N PHE A 74 10.67 2.18 8.64
CA PHE A 74 9.94 1.23 9.46
C PHE A 74 10.78 0.00 9.88
N GLU A 75 11.77 -0.40 9.06
CA GLU A 75 12.65 -1.52 9.34
C GLU A 75 13.49 -1.34 10.62
N THR A 76 13.70 -0.11 11.08
CA THR A 76 14.45 0.20 12.30
C THR A 76 13.53 0.55 13.48
N ASN A 77 12.23 0.63 13.25
CA ASN A 77 11.25 0.98 14.26
C ASN A 77 10.68 -0.29 14.93
N PRO A 78 10.93 -0.52 16.24
CA PRO A 78 10.49 -1.74 16.91
C PRO A 78 8.96 -1.91 16.90
N LYS A 79 8.18 -0.82 16.76
CA LYS A 79 6.72 -0.90 16.65
C LYS A 79 6.25 -1.61 15.37
N PHE A 80 7.07 -1.63 14.33
CA PHE A 80 6.74 -2.19 13.03
C PHE A 80 7.52 -3.46 12.70
N GLN A 81 8.17 -4.07 13.70
CA GLN A 81 8.95 -5.29 13.50
C GLN A 81 8.07 -6.45 12.96
N PHE A 82 6.80 -6.51 13.36
CA PHE A 82 5.85 -7.50 12.83
C PHE A 82 5.69 -7.40 11.30
N VAL A 83 5.81 -6.19 10.71
CA VAL A 83 5.75 -6.00 9.25
C VAL A 83 6.97 -6.62 8.59
N VAL A 84 8.16 -6.38 9.15
CA VAL A 84 9.41 -6.98 8.67
C VAL A 84 9.34 -8.50 8.74
N ASP A 85 8.88 -9.05 9.86
CA ASP A 85 8.80 -10.48 10.07
C ASP A 85 7.79 -11.13 9.10
N LYS A 86 6.63 -10.49 8.87
CA LYS A 86 5.64 -10.93 7.88
C LYS A 86 6.20 -10.91 6.47
N LEU A 87 6.89 -9.85 6.06
CA LEU A 87 7.48 -9.74 4.74
C LEU A 87 8.61 -10.76 4.51
N LYS A 88 9.38 -11.11 5.54
CA LYS A 88 10.45 -12.13 5.45
C LYS A 88 9.92 -13.56 5.38
N ASN A 89 8.83 -13.84 6.10
CA ASN A 89 8.26 -15.17 6.21
C ASN A 89 7.22 -15.48 5.12
N ASP A 90 7.04 -14.58 4.15
CA ASP A 90 6.22 -14.83 2.97
C ASP A 90 6.99 -15.74 2.00
N GLU A 91 6.93 -17.05 2.26
CA GLU A 91 7.64 -18.10 1.49
C GLU A 91 7.33 -18.07 -0.01
N TYR A 92 6.25 -17.41 -0.42
CA TYR A 92 5.81 -17.36 -1.81
C TYR A 92 5.89 -15.96 -2.43
N GLY A 93 6.43 -14.97 -1.71
CA GLY A 93 6.48 -13.57 -2.17
C GLY A 93 5.08 -13.08 -2.58
N THR A 94 4.04 -13.52 -1.88
CA THR A 94 2.67 -13.32 -2.33
C THR A 94 2.21 -11.89 -2.07
N SER A 95 1.57 -11.32 -3.10
CA SER A 95 0.80 -10.08 -2.98
C SER A 95 -0.18 -10.06 -1.79
N ASN A 96 -0.65 -11.22 -1.32
CA ASN A 96 -1.58 -11.34 -0.21
C ASN A 96 -1.00 -10.86 1.13
N THR A 97 0.23 -11.22 1.49
CA THR A 97 0.83 -10.76 2.77
C THR A 97 0.91 -9.24 2.81
N SER A 98 1.32 -8.64 1.70
CA SER A 98 1.43 -7.18 1.59
C SER A 98 0.06 -6.50 1.63
N ILE A 99 -0.98 -7.12 1.03
CA ILE A 99 -2.36 -6.64 1.14
C ILE A 99 -2.82 -6.69 2.61
N SER A 100 -2.64 -7.80 3.31
CA SER A 100 -3.01 -7.92 4.73
C SER A 100 -2.26 -6.92 5.61
N ILE A 101 -0.99 -6.64 5.33
CA ILE A 101 -0.23 -5.57 6.00
C ILE A 101 -0.90 -4.22 5.75
N ILE A 102 -1.17 -3.88 4.48
CA ILE A 102 -1.81 -2.61 4.12
C ILE A 102 -3.18 -2.49 4.79
N ASP A 103 -3.98 -3.55 4.81
CA ASP A 103 -5.31 -3.56 5.42
C ASP A 103 -5.24 -3.37 6.93
N TYR A 104 -4.34 -4.07 7.61
CA TYR A 104 -4.08 -3.86 9.02
C TYR A 104 -3.69 -2.40 9.31
N LEU A 105 -2.72 -1.86 8.56
CA LEU A 105 -2.24 -0.50 8.75
C LEU A 105 -3.32 0.55 8.49
N ARG A 106 -4.15 0.36 7.45
CA ARG A 106 -5.26 1.26 7.15
C ARG A 106 -6.35 1.20 8.21
N PHE A 107 -6.73 0.00 8.63
CA PHE A 107 -7.79 -0.19 9.61
C PHE A 107 -7.36 0.28 11.01
N GLU A 108 -6.24 -0.21 11.52
CA GLU A 108 -5.82 0.02 12.91
C GLU A 108 -5.16 1.39 13.08
N LEU A 109 -4.20 1.76 12.23
CA LEU A 109 -3.42 3.00 12.41
C LEU A 109 -4.13 4.21 11.77
N LEU A 110 -4.59 4.08 10.52
CA LEU A 110 -5.26 5.20 9.83
C LEU A 110 -6.75 5.33 10.17
N ARG A 111 -7.28 4.42 11.00
CA ARG A 111 -8.69 4.40 11.41
C ARG A 111 -9.67 4.43 10.23
N LYS A 112 -9.30 3.81 9.10
CA LYS A 112 -10.19 3.68 7.93
C LYS A 112 -11.18 2.54 8.14
N ASP A 113 -12.38 2.70 7.60
CA ASP A 113 -13.43 1.68 7.64
C ASP A 113 -13.54 0.91 6.31
N TYR A 114 -12.79 1.33 5.30
CA TYR A 114 -12.80 0.75 3.96
C TYR A 114 -11.39 0.52 3.42
N ASP A 115 -11.22 -0.57 2.70
CA ASP A 115 -10.01 -0.87 1.94
C ASP A 115 -9.83 0.08 0.74
N ILE A 116 -8.73 -0.06 0.00
CA ILE A 116 -8.46 0.78 -1.18
C ILE A 116 -9.46 0.55 -2.34
N GLY A 117 -10.15 -0.58 -2.33
CA GLY A 117 -11.23 -0.92 -3.25
C GLY A 117 -12.60 -0.43 -2.78
N GLY A 118 -12.70 0.22 -1.62
CA GLY A 118 -13.97 0.66 -1.04
C GLY A 118 -14.80 -0.46 -0.44
N ILE A 119 -14.20 -1.62 -0.11
CA ILE A 119 -14.85 -2.72 0.61
C ILE A 119 -14.79 -2.40 2.11
N HIS A 120 -15.93 -2.50 2.79
CA HIS A 120 -16.01 -2.24 4.23
C HIS A 120 -15.25 -3.31 5.01
N TYR A 121 -14.35 -2.89 5.89
CA TYR A 121 -13.63 -3.81 6.76
C TYR A 121 -14.58 -4.52 7.72
N ASN A 122 -14.42 -5.84 7.82
CA ASN A 122 -15.21 -6.73 8.65
C ASN A 122 -14.42 -8.00 8.99
N THR A 123 -15.02 -8.91 9.76
CA THR A 123 -14.38 -10.16 10.21
C THR A 123 -13.87 -11.03 9.05
N TRP A 124 -14.49 -10.99 7.88
CA TRP A 124 -14.05 -11.73 6.69
C TRP A 124 -12.89 -11.04 5.97
N SER A 125 -12.99 -9.73 5.69
CA SER A 125 -11.93 -9.01 4.96
C SER A 125 -10.64 -8.89 5.77
N LEU A 126 -10.75 -8.85 7.10
CA LEU A 126 -9.61 -8.76 8.03
C LEU A 126 -9.20 -10.13 8.58
N LYS A 127 -9.68 -11.25 8.02
CA LYS A 127 -9.35 -12.59 8.56
C LYS A 127 -7.84 -12.85 8.57
N ASP A 128 -7.15 -12.44 7.50
CA ASP A 128 -5.71 -12.68 7.35
C ASP A 128 -4.87 -11.70 8.19
N THR A 129 -5.50 -10.65 8.74
CA THR A 129 -4.86 -9.71 9.67
C THR A 129 -5.03 -10.12 11.13
N GLN A 130 -5.75 -11.21 11.44
CA GLN A 130 -5.95 -11.69 12.80
C GLN A 130 -4.86 -12.66 13.25
N GLU A 131 -4.14 -13.27 12.32
CA GLU A 131 -3.07 -14.23 12.62
C GLU A 131 -1.68 -13.60 12.42
N GLY A 132 -0.89 -13.51 13.51
CA GLY A 132 0.49 -13.02 13.45
C GLY A 132 0.64 -11.51 13.26
N PHE A 133 -0.43 -10.73 13.46
CA PHE A 133 -0.38 -9.28 13.62
C PHE A 133 -0.58 -8.90 15.08
N PRO A 134 -0.16 -7.70 15.51
CA PRO A 134 -0.53 -7.21 16.83
C PRO A 134 -2.07 -7.13 16.97
N PRO A 135 -2.63 -7.33 18.17
CA PRO A 135 -4.07 -7.31 18.38
C PRO A 135 -4.70 -6.01 17.86
N ILE A 136 -5.75 -6.16 17.06
CA ILE A 136 -6.59 -5.04 16.64
C ILE A 136 -7.30 -4.47 17.87
N THR A 137 -7.25 -3.15 18.05
CA THR A 137 -7.87 -2.48 19.20
C THR A 137 -9.26 -1.96 18.89
N ARG A 138 -9.61 -1.87 17.61
CA ARG A 138 -10.92 -1.40 17.14
C ARG A 138 -11.94 -2.53 17.09
N TYR A 139 -13.21 -2.15 17.24
CA TYR A 139 -14.32 -3.03 16.89
C TYR A 139 -14.25 -3.42 15.41
N ILE A 140 -14.30 -4.71 15.12
CA ILE A 140 -14.40 -5.26 13.76
C ILE A 140 -15.86 -5.64 13.52
N PRO A 141 -16.55 -5.00 12.56
CA PRO A 141 -17.92 -5.36 12.19
C PRO A 141 -18.01 -6.83 11.75
N ASP A 142 -19.06 -7.52 12.17
CA ASP A 142 -19.28 -8.90 11.73
C ASP A 142 -19.72 -8.96 10.25
N PHE A 143 -19.12 -9.89 9.50
CA PHE A 143 -19.40 -10.04 8.06
C PHE A 143 -20.85 -10.45 7.77
N TYR A 144 -21.46 -11.29 8.61
CA TYR A 144 -22.81 -11.81 8.34
C TYR A 144 -23.92 -10.84 8.76
N THR A 145 -23.67 -10.00 9.76
CA THR A 145 -24.70 -9.17 10.40
C THR A 145 -24.50 -7.67 10.25
N GLU A 146 -23.27 -7.20 9.99
CA GLU A 146 -22.92 -5.76 9.96
C GLU A 146 -22.17 -5.34 8.68
N ALA A 147 -22.08 -6.22 7.68
CA ALA A 147 -21.46 -5.87 6.40
C ALA A 147 -22.20 -4.71 5.73
N LYS A 148 -21.43 -3.71 5.30
CA LYS A 148 -21.93 -2.57 4.52
C LYS A 148 -21.64 -2.81 3.03
N PRO A 149 -22.46 -2.24 2.13
CA PRO A 149 -22.16 -2.27 0.71
C PRO A 149 -20.83 -1.56 0.42
N GLN A 150 -20.24 -1.92 -0.71
CA GLN A 150 -19.05 -1.24 -1.23
C GLN A 150 -19.33 0.26 -1.39
N ASN A 151 -18.39 1.11 -0.97
CA ASN A 151 -18.49 2.55 -1.09
C ASN A 151 -17.67 3.08 -2.29
N PRO A 152 -18.30 3.59 -3.35
CA PRO A 152 -17.59 4.11 -4.52
C PRO A 152 -16.69 5.30 -4.22
N ASN A 153 -17.02 6.11 -3.21
CA ASN A 153 -16.23 7.29 -2.83
C ASN A 153 -14.94 6.89 -2.08
N GLU A 154 -14.95 5.73 -1.42
CA GLU A 154 -13.76 5.17 -0.75
C GLU A 154 -12.94 4.28 -1.70
N ASN A 155 -13.45 3.97 -2.90
CA ASN A 155 -12.74 3.19 -3.91
C ASN A 155 -11.68 4.05 -4.64
N VAL A 156 -10.65 4.42 -3.88
CA VAL A 156 -9.50 5.20 -4.33
C VAL A 156 -8.72 4.48 -5.43
N TYR A 157 -8.74 3.15 -5.47
CA TYR A 157 -8.15 2.37 -6.56
C TYR A 157 -8.87 2.64 -7.90
N LYS A 158 -10.20 2.70 -7.91
CA LYS A 158 -10.98 3.01 -9.11
C LYS A 158 -10.73 4.43 -9.59
N ILE A 159 -10.62 5.40 -8.67
CA ILE A 159 -10.25 6.79 -8.98
C ILE A 159 -8.88 6.79 -9.66
N TYR A 160 -7.88 6.18 -9.02
CA TYR A 160 -6.52 6.05 -9.55
C TYR A 160 -6.46 5.41 -10.95
N LYS A 161 -7.18 4.29 -11.14
CA LYS A 161 -7.25 3.61 -12.44
C LYS A 161 -7.79 4.53 -13.53
N ASN A 162 -8.81 5.31 -13.22
CA ASN A 162 -9.44 6.21 -14.18
C ASN A 162 -8.61 7.45 -14.48
N THR A 163 -7.92 8.01 -13.48
CA THR A 163 -7.20 9.29 -13.62
C THR A 163 -5.77 9.12 -14.12
N VAL A 164 -5.08 8.05 -13.73
CA VAL A 164 -3.66 7.82 -14.04
C VAL A 164 -3.50 6.72 -15.08
N LEU A 165 -3.90 5.47 -14.76
CA LEU A 165 -3.62 4.32 -15.62
C LEU A 165 -4.30 4.39 -16.99
N ASN A 166 -5.55 4.85 -17.05
CA ASN A 166 -6.31 4.92 -18.31
C ASN A 166 -5.90 6.10 -19.20
N LYS A 167 -5.40 7.21 -18.63
CA LYS A 167 -4.83 8.31 -19.44
C LYS A 167 -3.52 7.93 -20.10
N VAL A 168 -2.78 7.02 -19.49
CA VAL A 168 -1.48 6.50 -19.93
C VAL A 168 -1.60 5.49 -21.09
N ARG A 169 -2.79 4.91 -21.29
CA ARG A 169 -3.11 3.92 -22.34
C ARG A 169 -3.81 4.50 -23.57
N LYS A 170 -4.18 5.78 -23.55
CA LYS A 170 -4.64 6.54 -24.73
C LYS A 170 -3.45 7.30 -25.31
#